data_AF-A0A2V9BQI2-F1
#
_entry.id   AF-A0A2V9BQI2-F1
#
_cell.length_a   1.000
_cell.length_b   1.000
_cell.length_c   1.000
_cell.angle_alpha   90.00
_cell.angle_beta   90.00
_cell.angle_gamma   90.00
#
_symmetry.space_group_name_H-M   'P 1'
#
loop_
_entity.id
_entity.type
_entity.pdbx_description
1 polymer ?
#
loop_
_entity_poly.entity_id
_entity_poly.type
_entity_poly.pdbx_seq_one_letter_code
_entity_poly.pdbx_strand_id
1 'polypeptide(L)'
;MGNKKNLVVIESATTEAVGLTRRAMVQRLLAGMSASAGWPLLASTHPVFELLRSGAFPHNDAVFDSAEELGQANWKPAFLTPQQNELLAALAESIVPGSTRAHVSRFIDLLLSVDKRENQRRFVESLTALDAEAQKRFKKSFPALGEEQKNAFLTEASTGSERPQALETEAEKKQSALYSHFENLKGWISGAYYSSEVGMRELGWTNDYAFAAFPGCAHPEGHH
;
A
#
# COMPACT_ATOMS: atom_id res chain seq x y z
N MET A 1 -62.19 -24.27 -29.68
CA MET A 1 -61.33 -23.13 -30.05
C MET A 1 -61.59 -22.00 -29.06
N GLY A 2 -60.60 -21.53 -28.29
CA GLY A 2 -60.79 -20.38 -27.39
C GLY A 2 -60.02 -20.43 -26.06
N ASN A 3 -58.70 -20.26 -26.18
CA ASN A 3 -57.63 -20.06 -25.19
C ASN A 3 -58.02 -19.42 -23.82
N LYS A 4 -57.77 -20.10 -22.69
CA LYS A 4 -57.61 -19.48 -21.36
C LYS A 4 -56.11 -19.44 -21.02
N LYS A 5 -55.53 -18.24 -21.01
CA LYS A 5 -54.15 -18.02 -20.54
C LYS A 5 -54.17 -17.96 -19.00
N ASN A 6 -53.70 -19.03 -18.35
CA ASN A 6 -53.29 -18.96 -16.95
C ASN A 6 -51.86 -18.41 -16.92
N LEU A 7 -51.69 -17.23 -16.32
CA LEU A 7 -50.37 -16.67 -16.01
C LEU A 7 -49.83 -17.42 -14.79
N VAL A 8 -48.70 -18.08 -14.97
CA VAL A 8 -47.92 -18.65 -13.87
C VAL A 8 -47.27 -17.48 -13.13
N VAL A 9 -47.71 -17.25 -11.89
CA VAL A 9 -47.02 -16.38 -10.94
C VAL A 9 -45.71 -17.08 -10.60
N ILE A 10 -44.59 -16.51 -11.04
CA ILE A 10 -43.27 -16.97 -10.61
C ILE A 10 -43.11 -16.49 -9.18
N GLU A 11 -43.17 -17.43 -8.24
CA GLU A 11 -42.79 -17.22 -6.84
C GLU A 11 -41.43 -16.53 -6.81
N SER A 12 -41.39 -15.38 -6.14
CA SER A 12 -40.19 -14.64 -5.80
C SER A 12 -39.25 -15.54 -4.99
N ALA A 13 -38.20 -16.02 -5.64
CA ALA A 13 -37.06 -16.63 -4.97
C ALA A 13 -36.42 -15.59 -4.05
N THR A 14 -36.62 -15.76 -2.75
CA THR A 14 -35.83 -15.10 -1.71
C THR A 14 -34.37 -15.45 -1.94
N THR A 15 -33.61 -14.50 -2.49
CA THR A 15 -32.16 -14.61 -2.57
C THR A 15 -31.65 -14.37 -1.16
N GLU A 16 -31.46 -15.45 -0.39
CA GLU A 16 -30.61 -15.39 0.80
C GLU A 16 -29.22 -14.96 0.33
N ALA A 17 -28.83 -13.74 0.70
CA ALA A 17 -27.50 -13.24 0.44
C ALA A 17 -26.51 -14.05 1.28
N VAL A 18 -25.95 -15.11 0.69
CA VAL A 18 -24.81 -15.83 1.24
C VAL A 18 -23.64 -14.84 1.26
N GLY A 19 -23.40 -14.23 2.42
CA GLY A 19 -22.28 -13.33 2.64
C GLY A 19 -20.99 -14.09 2.36
N LEU A 20 -20.29 -13.73 1.28
CA LEU A 20 -18.98 -14.28 0.98
C LEU A 20 -17.99 -13.78 2.02
N THR A 21 -17.22 -14.70 2.62
CA THR A 21 -16.13 -14.31 3.51
C THR A 21 -15.10 -13.50 2.71
N ARG A 22 -14.37 -12.59 3.39
CA ARG A 22 -13.33 -11.75 2.76
C ARG A 22 -12.34 -12.61 1.96
N ARG A 23 -11.96 -13.78 2.50
CA ARG A 23 -11.12 -14.78 1.84
C ARG A 23 -11.74 -15.34 0.56
N ALA A 24 -13.02 -15.70 0.57
CA ALA A 24 -13.72 -16.21 -0.61
C ALA A 24 -13.86 -15.14 -1.71
N MET A 25 -14.00 -13.87 -1.33
CA MET A 25 -14.08 -12.75 -2.28
C MET A 25 -12.73 -12.51 -2.97
N VAL A 26 -11.63 -12.50 -2.21
CA VAL A 26 -10.26 -12.36 -2.74
C VAL A 26 -9.90 -13.54 -3.65
N GLN A 27 -10.19 -14.77 -3.23
CA GLN A 27 -9.96 -15.97 -4.04
C GLN A 27 -10.73 -15.93 -5.37
N ARG A 28 -11.97 -15.42 -5.37
CA ARG A 28 -12.79 -15.28 -6.59
C ARG A 28 -12.32 -14.16 -7.51
N LEU A 29 -11.89 -13.02 -6.95
CA LEU A 29 -11.32 -11.92 -7.74
C LEU A 29 -10.02 -12.34 -8.44
N LEU A 30 -9.17 -13.11 -7.76
CA LEU A 30 -7.91 -13.59 -8.31
C LEU A 30 -8.10 -14.75 -9.30
N ALA A 31 -9.04 -15.67 -9.04
CA ALA A 31 -9.39 -16.73 -9.98
C ALA A 31 -10.17 -16.23 -11.22
N GLY A 32 -10.77 -15.03 -11.14
CA GLY A 32 -11.59 -14.41 -12.18
C GLY A 32 -10.83 -13.59 -13.23
N MET A 33 -9.50 -13.59 -13.25
CA MET A 33 -8.67 -12.83 -14.21
C MET A 33 -8.62 -13.44 -15.63
N SER A 34 -9.73 -14.02 -16.10
CA SER A 34 -9.98 -14.26 -17.51
C SER A 34 -11.32 -13.62 -17.88
N ALA A 35 -11.25 -12.49 -18.59
CA ALA A 35 -12.35 -11.75 -19.23
C ALA A 35 -13.19 -10.79 -18.34
N SER A 36 -12.61 -9.64 -17.97
CA SER A 36 -13.23 -8.31 -18.21
C SER A 36 -12.28 -7.17 -17.79
N ALA A 37 -12.14 -6.18 -18.67
CA ALA A 37 -11.26 -5.02 -18.49
C ALA A 37 -11.92 -4.00 -17.55
N GLY A 38 -11.53 -3.99 -16.27
CA GLY A 38 -12.18 -3.10 -15.31
C GLY A 38 -11.42 -2.72 -14.03
N TRP A 39 -10.14 -3.08 -13.87
CA TRP A 39 -9.33 -2.45 -12.82
C TRP A 39 -8.72 -1.14 -13.34
N PRO A 40 -8.74 -0.05 -12.55
CA PRO A 40 -8.15 1.21 -12.97
C PRO A 40 -6.65 1.01 -13.19
N LEU A 41 -6.21 1.30 -14.41
CA LEU A 41 -4.82 1.21 -14.89
C LEU A 41 -3.82 2.11 -14.12
N LEU A 42 -4.26 2.84 -13.09
CA LEU A 42 -3.51 3.88 -12.41
C LEU A 42 -2.63 3.39 -11.25
N ALA A 43 -2.71 2.12 -10.85
CA ALA A 43 -1.89 1.56 -9.77
C ALA A 43 -0.64 0.80 -10.24
N SER A 44 -0.31 0.89 -11.54
CA SER A 44 0.69 0.05 -12.22
C SER A 44 2.15 0.39 -11.88
N THR A 45 2.40 1.45 -11.10
CA THR A 45 3.77 1.91 -10.78
C THR A 45 4.24 1.56 -9.37
N HIS A 46 3.39 0.99 -8.51
CA HIS A 46 3.75 0.77 -7.12
C HIS A 46 4.32 -0.65 -6.86
N PRO A 47 5.44 -0.78 -6.11
CA PRO A 47 6.02 -2.09 -5.77
C PRO A 47 5.03 -3.04 -5.09
N VAL A 48 4.19 -2.51 -4.18
CA VAL A 48 3.14 -3.28 -3.49
C VAL A 48 2.11 -3.86 -4.47
N PHE A 49 1.74 -3.13 -5.52
CA PHE A 49 0.78 -3.61 -6.52
C PHE A 49 1.40 -4.70 -7.41
N GLU A 50 2.68 -4.57 -7.79
CA GLU A 50 3.41 -5.66 -8.46
C GLU A 50 3.51 -6.89 -7.57
N LEU A 51 3.74 -6.73 -6.26
CA LEU A 51 3.82 -7.84 -5.33
C LEU A 51 2.47 -8.57 -5.17
N LEU A 52 1.37 -7.83 -5.02
CA LEU A 52 0.01 -8.37 -4.96
C LEU A 52 -0.43 -9.04 -6.27
N ARG A 53 0.06 -8.54 -7.42
CA ARG A 53 -0.21 -9.09 -8.76
C ARG A 53 0.66 -10.30 -9.08
N SER A 54 1.90 -10.31 -8.62
CA SER A 54 2.82 -11.43 -8.81
C SER A 54 2.32 -12.63 -8.00
N GLY A 55 2.26 -13.81 -8.61
CA GLY A 55 1.75 -15.04 -7.99
C GLY A 55 2.47 -15.50 -6.70
N ALA A 56 3.41 -14.72 -6.15
CA ALA A 56 4.07 -14.96 -4.88
C ALA A 56 3.16 -14.75 -3.66
N PHE A 57 2.17 -13.84 -3.75
CA PHE A 57 1.21 -13.57 -2.67
C PHE A 57 0.00 -14.54 -2.65
N PRO A 58 -0.67 -14.83 -3.79
CA PRO A 58 -1.87 -15.68 -3.83
C PRO A 58 -1.66 -17.16 -3.49
N HIS A 59 -0.43 -17.66 -3.50
CA HIS A 59 -0.09 -19.07 -3.25
C HIS A 59 0.58 -19.31 -1.90
N ASN A 60 0.63 -18.30 -1.03
CA ASN A 60 1.28 -18.40 0.26
C ASN A 60 0.26 -18.14 1.38
N ASP A 61 -0.52 -19.17 1.74
CA ASP A 61 -1.51 -19.10 2.84
C ASP A 61 -0.89 -18.56 4.14
N ALA A 62 0.38 -18.85 4.39
CA ALA A 62 1.12 -18.36 5.56
C ALA A 62 1.27 -16.83 5.59
N VAL A 63 1.26 -16.15 4.44
CA VAL A 63 1.33 -14.67 4.38
C VAL A 63 -0.01 -14.06 4.80
N PHE A 64 -1.13 -14.67 4.40
CA PHE A 64 -2.45 -14.21 4.83
C PHE A 64 -2.66 -14.46 6.32
N ASP A 65 -2.26 -15.62 6.83
CA ASP A 65 -2.29 -15.92 8.27
C ASP A 65 -1.42 -14.91 9.04
N SER A 66 -0.19 -14.64 8.58
CA SER A 66 0.71 -13.65 9.19
C SER A 66 0.16 -12.22 9.12
N ALA A 67 -0.64 -11.89 8.10
CA ALA A 67 -1.27 -10.57 7.96
C ALA A 67 -2.32 -10.32 9.04
N GLU A 68 -3.07 -11.35 9.44
CA GLU A 68 -4.05 -11.27 10.54
C GLU A 68 -3.37 -11.05 11.90
N GLU A 69 -2.11 -11.47 12.04
CA GLU A 69 -1.33 -11.34 13.27
C GLU A 69 -0.57 -10.00 13.40
N LEU A 70 -0.57 -9.14 12.36
CA LEU A 70 0.18 -7.88 12.39
C LEU A 70 -0.25 -6.93 13.51
N GLY A 71 -1.48 -7.04 14.01
CA GLY A 71 -1.98 -6.25 15.14
C GLY A 71 -1.59 -6.79 16.52
N GLN A 72 -0.99 -7.97 16.61
CA GLN A 72 -0.68 -8.60 17.89
C GLN A 72 0.46 -7.89 18.65
N ALA A 73 0.39 -7.91 19.98
CA ALA A 73 1.36 -7.23 20.85
C ALA A 73 2.76 -7.87 20.80
N ASN A 74 2.83 -9.18 20.57
CA ASN A 74 4.05 -9.98 20.51
C ASN A 74 4.60 -10.16 19.08
N TRP A 75 4.09 -9.40 18.10
CA TRP A 75 4.58 -9.43 16.72
C TRP A 75 6.09 -9.16 16.65
N LYS A 76 6.77 -9.86 15.75
CA LYS A 76 8.21 -9.67 15.46
C LYS A 76 8.43 -9.53 13.96
N PRO A 77 9.39 -8.70 13.53
CA PRO A 77 9.79 -8.63 12.13
C PRO A 77 10.24 -10.00 11.59
N ALA A 78 9.77 -10.33 10.39
CA ALA A 78 10.14 -11.51 9.63
C ALA A 78 11.36 -11.27 8.74
N PHE A 79 11.60 -10.03 8.28
CA PHE A 79 12.69 -9.70 7.35
C PHE A 79 13.65 -8.66 7.92
N LEU A 80 13.14 -7.54 8.43
CA LEU A 80 13.91 -6.44 8.97
C LEU A 80 14.48 -6.78 10.35
N THR A 81 15.62 -6.20 10.69
CA THR A 81 16.08 -6.19 12.09
C THR A 81 15.17 -5.30 12.95
N PRO A 82 15.13 -5.49 14.29
CA PRO A 82 14.36 -4.61 15.17
C PRO A 82 14.68 -3.12 14.98
N GLN A 83 15.95 -2.77 14.81
CA GLN A 83 16.41 -1.41 14.60
C GLN A 83 15.96 -0.85 13.25
N GLN A 84 16.00 -1.66 12.18
CA GLN A 84 15.47 -1.26 10.87
C GLN A 84 13.95 -1.07 10.91
N ASN A 85 13.22 -1.93 11.62
CA ASN A 85 11.77 -1.77 11.77
C ASN A 85 11.42 -0.51 12.58
N GLU A 86 12.17 -0.18 13.64
CA GLU A 86 12.01 1.08 14.40
C GLU A 86 12.25 2.30 13.50
N LEU A 87 13.32 2.27 12.71
CA LEU A 87 13.63 3.30 11.72
C LEU A 87 12.50 3.46 10.69
N LEU A 88 12.01 2.35 10.13
CA LEU A 88 10.91 2.34 9.19
C LEU A 88 9.62 2.88 9.83
N ALA A 89 9.31 2.51 11.06
CA ALA A 89 8.13 3.02 11.77
C ALA A 89 8.20 4.54 11.97
N ALA A 90 9.36 5.08 12.37
CA ALA A 90 9.56 6.51 12.53
C ALA A 90 9.46 7.27 11.19
N LEU A 91 10.05 6.73 10.13
CA LEU A 91 9.95 7.30 8.78
C LEU A 91 8.51 7.26 8.26
N ALA A 92 7.82 6.13 8.43
CA ALA A 92 6.44 5.96 7.98
C ALA A 92 5.52 6.97 8.66
N GLU A 93 5.62 7.12 9.99
CA GLU A 93 4.83 8.11 10.73
C GLU A 93 5.11 9.54 10.30
N SER A 94 6.38 9.85 9.96
CA SER A 94 6.78 11.20 9.54
C SER A 94 6.36 11.53 8.10
N ILE A 95 6.31 10.53 7.21
CA ILE A 95 5.93 10.71 5.79
C ILE A 95 4.41 10.67 5.62
N VAL A 96 3.73 9.71 6.26
CA VAL A 96 2.27 9.58 6.26
C VAL A 96 1.79 9.43 7.71
N PRO A 97 1.31 10.51 8.34
CA PRO A 97 0.80 10.47 9.72
C PRO A 97 -0.30 9.42 9.89
N GLY A 98 -0.26 8.67 11.01
CA GLY A 98 -1.16 7.54 11.25
C GLY A 98 -0.61 6.18 10.81
N SER A 99 0.55 6.13 10.15
CA SER A 99 1.21 4.89 9.71
C SER A 99 1.44 3.87 10.82
N THR A 100 1.72 4.32 12.05
CA THR A 100 1.88 3.45 13.22
C THR A 100 0.58 2.72 13.55
N ARG A 101 -0.55 3.45 13.53
CA ARG A 101 -1.89 2.89 13.78
C ARG A 101 -2.28 1.91 12.67
N ALA A 102 -1.87 2.19 11.44
CA ALA A 102 -2.10 1.33 10.28
C ALA A 102 -1.10 0.16 10.16
N HIS A 103 -0.18 -0.01 11.12
CA HIS A 103 0.84 -1.06 11.12
C HIS A 103 1.70 -1.11 9.84
N VAL A 104 1.96 0.05 9.23
CA VAL A 104 2.66 0.16 7.94
C VAL A 104 4.02 -0.53 7.96
N SER A 105 4.83 -0.32 9.00
CA SER A 105 6.16 -0.96 9.08
C SER A 105 6.07 -2.48 9.13
N ARG A 106 5.08 -3.01 9.86
CA ARG A 106 4.86 -4.46 10.02
C ARG A 106 4.38 -5.09 8.72
N PHE A 107 3.49 -4.40 8.01
CA PHE A 107 3.01 -4.86 6.72
C PHE A 107 4.14 -4.85 5.68
N ILE A 108 4.92 -3.77 5.58
CA ILE A 108 6.07 -3.71 4.66
C ILE A 108 7.09 -4.80 4.97
N ASP A 109 7.39 -5.06 6.24
CA ASP A 109 8.27 -6.17 6.64
C ASP A 109 7.77 -7.53 6.14
N LEU A 110 6.47 -7.81 6.31
CA LEU A 110 5.85 -9.02 5.77
C LEU A 110 5.93 -9.08 4.23
N LEU A 111 5.65 -7.97 3.54
CA LEU A 111 5.78 -7.89 2.07
C LEU A 111 7.22 -8.20 1.63
N LEU A 112 8.20 -7.59 2.29
CA LEU A 112 9.62 -7.80 1.98
C LEU A 112 10.04 -9.24 2.23
N SER A 113 9.48 -9.93 3.23
CA SER A 113 9.81 -11.33 3.53
C SER A 113 9.56 -12.29 2.36
N VAL A 114 8.65 -11.94 1.45
CA VAL A 114 8.27 -12.74 0.28
C VAL A 114 8.58 -12.08 -1.07
N ASP A 115 9.15 -10.87 -1.06
CA ASP A 115 9.53 -10.16 -2.28
C ASP A 115 10.84 -10.70 -2.90
N LYS A 116 11.13 -10.26 -4.13
CA LYS A 116 12.36 -10.54 -4.84
C LYS A 116 13.56 -9.91 -4.15
N ARG A 117 14.71 -10.58 -4.25
CA ARG A 117 15.98 -10.16 -3.62
C ARG A 117 16.41 -8.75 -4.04
N GLU A 118 16.11 -8.36 -5.27
CA GLU A 118 16.41 -7.04 -5.81
C GLU A 118 15.67 -5.93 -5.05
N ASN A 119 14.37 -6.11 -4.80
CA ASN A 119 13.54 -5.16 -4.07
C ASN A 119 13.92 -5.13 -2.59
N GLN A 120 14.13 -6.30 -1.98
CA GLN A 120 14.63 -6.42 -0.61
C GLN A 120 15.92 -5.61 -0.41
N ARG A 121 16.91 -5.81 -1.29
CA ARG A 121 18.19 -5.10 -1.24
C ARG A 121 17.99 -3.60 -1.42
N ARG A 122 17.26 -3.19 -2.47
CA ARG A 122 17.01 -1.77 -2.75
C ARG A 122 16.30 -1.06 -1.58
N PHE A 123 15.36 -1.74 -0.91
CA PHE A 123 14.67 -1.20 0.25
C PHE A 123 15.62 -0.96 1.42
N VAL A 124 16.42 -1.98 1.79
CA VAL A 124 17.39 -1.88 2.88
C VAL A 124 18.47 -0.84 2.58
N GLU A 125 18.93 -0.76 1.33
CA GLU A 125 19.86 0.28 0.86
C GLU A 125 19.27 1.68 1.06
N SER A 126 18.03 1.93 0.60
CA SER A 126 17.37 3.22 0.83
C SER A 126 17.19 3.54 2.31
N LEU A 127 16.75 2.58 3.11
CA LEU A 127 16.53 2.76 4.54
C LEU A 127 17.83 3.14 5.26
N THR A 128 18.92 2.45 4.94
CA THR A 128 20.24 2.68 5.52
C THR A 128 20.83 4.02 5.05
N ALA A 129 20.64 4.39 3.77
CA ALA A 129 21.16 5.64 3.23
C ALA A 129 20.53 6.87 3.89
N LEU A 130 19.21 6.84 4.15
CA LEU A 130 18.51 7.92 4.84
C LEU A 130 18.99 8.07 6.29
N ASP A 131 19.12 6.97 7.03
CA ASP A 131 19.61 7.04 8.42
C ASP A 131 21.07 7.48 8.48
N ALA A 132 21.91 7.03 7.55
CA ALA A 132 23.30 7.47 7.45
C ALA A 132 23.41 8.98 7.16
N GLU A 133 22.56 9.53 6.30
CA GLU A 133 22.57 10.97 6.03
C GLU A 133 22.03 11.77 7.23
N ALA A 134 21.01 11.26 7.94
CA ALA A 134 20.54 11.85 9.20
C ALA A 134 21.66 11.86 10.27
N GLN A 135 22.36 10.74 10.45
CA GLN A 135 23.51 10.60 11.35
C GLN A 135 24.62 11.59 10.98
N LYS A 136 24.94 11.70 9.70
CA LYS A 136 26.00 12.59 9.21
C LYS A 136 25.69 14.05 9.55
N ARG A 137 24.45 14.49 9.32
CA ARG A 137 23.97 15.87 9.50
C ARG A 137 23.72 16.25 10.95
N PHE A 138 23.04 15.39 11.70
CA PHE A 138 22.52 15.71 13.03
C PHE A 138 23.20 14.93 14.17
N LYS A 139 24.15 14.03 13.85
CA LYS A 139 24.83 13.15 14.81
C LYS A 139 23.89 12.24 15.59
N LYS A 140 22.72 11.95 15.02
CA LYS A 140 21.65 11.12 15.58
C LYS A 140 21.04 10.27 14.48
N SER A 141 20.56 9.08 14.82
CA SER A 141 19.67 8.32 13.93
C SER A 141 18.36 9.06 13.72
N PHE A 142 17.70 8.80 12.60
CA PHE A 142 16.45 9.45 12.22
C PHE A 142 15.36 9.35 13.32
N PRO A 143 15.13 8.19 13.99
CA PRO A 143 14.13 8.09 15.06
C PRO A 143 14.39 9.06 16.23
N ALA A 144 15.67 9.31 16.54
CA ALA A 144 16.13 10.16 17.64
C ALA A 144 16.14 11.67 17.30
N LEU A 145 15.78 12.05 16.08
CA LEU A 145 15.60 13.45 15.70
C LEU A 145 14.32 14.03 16.31
N GLY A 146 14.37 15.33 16.66
CA GLY A 146 13.16 16.08 16.99
C GLY A 146 12.25 16.28 15.77
N GLU A 147 10.98 16.58 15.97
CA GLU A 147 10.00 16.72 14.88
C GLU A 147 10.41 17.76 13.83
N GLU A 148 10.89 18.93 14.26
CA GLU A 148 11.39 19.96 13.33
C GLU A 148 12.57 19.47 12.48
N GLN A 149 13.47 18.69 13.09
CA GLN A 149 14.63 18.11 12.38
C GLN A 149 14.18 17.03 11.39
N LYS A 150 13.21 16.19 11.75
CA LYS A 150 12.62 15.19 10.85
C LYS A 150 11.97 15.86 9.65
N ASN A 151 11.15 16.90 9.90
CA ASN A 151 10.46 17.65 8.85
C ASN A 151 11.44 18.35 7.91
N ALA A 152 12.46 19.04 8.45
CA ALA A 152 13.47 19.70 7.64
C ALA A 152 14.24 18.70 6.77
N PHE A 153 14.64 17.56 7.36
CA PHE A 153 15.37 16.51 6.66
C PHE A 153 14.54 15.88 5.53
N LEU A 154 13.28 15.50 5.80
CA LEU A 154 12.42 14.89 4.80
C LEU A 154 12.00 15.89 3.71
N THR A 155 11.80 17.15 4.06
CA THR A 155 11.56 18.22 3.08
C THR A 155 12.73 18.30 2.12
N GLU A 156 13.96 18.38 2.62
CA GLU A 156 15.14 18.43 1.75
C GLU A 156 15.28 17.14 0.93
N ALA A 157 15.11 15.96 1.54
CA ALA A 157 15.17 14.68 0.82
C ALA A 157 14.14 14.57 -0.31
N SER A 158 12.99 15.25 -0.18
CA SER A 158 11.96 15.31 -1.21
C SER A 158 12.24 16.34 -2.33
N THR A 159 13.20 17.24 -2.15
CA THR A 159 13.58 18.26 -3.14
C THR A 159 14.60 17.71 -4.13
N GLY A 160 14.15 16.92 -5.10
CA GLY A 160 14.97 16.40 -6.19
C GLY A 160 14.22 16.40 -7.52
N SER A 161 14.96 16.12 -8.60
CA SER A 161 14.40 15.96 -9.94
C SER A 161 14.62 14.53 -10.41
N GLU A 162 13.57 13.88 -10.93
CA GLU A 162 13.65 12.57 -11.59
C GLU A 162 14.43 12.63 -12.91
N ARG A 163 14.66 13.83 -13.47
CA ARG A 163 15.31 13.98 -14.76
C ARG A 163 16.83 13.87 -14.60
N PRO A 164 17.49 13.00 -15.39
CA PRO A 164 18.94 13.02 -15.54
C PRO A 164 19.32 14.27 -16.36
N GLN A 165 19.32 15.43 -15.72
CA GLN A 165 20.20 16.51 -16.16
C GLN A 165 21.64 16.03 -15.95
N ALA A 166 22.59 16.53 -16.72
CA ALA A 166 24.00 16.28 -16.43
C ALA A 166 24.29 16.84 -15.04
N LEU A 167 24.33 15.98 -14.02
CA LEU A 167 24.67 16.36 -12.66
C LEU A 167 26.18 16.62 -12.66
N GLU A 168 26.56 17.89 -12.72
CA GLU A 168 27.96 18.29 -12.88
C GLU A 168 28.70 18.25 -11.55
N THR A 169 27.99 18.51 -10.44
CA THR A 169 28.58 18.60 -9.10
C THR A 169 28.32 17.35 -8.25
N GLU A 170 29.25 17.05 -7.35
CA GLU A 170 29.09 15.99 -6.35
C GLU A 170 27.94 16.27 -5.37
N ALA A 171 27.59 17.54 -5.15
CA ALA A 171 26.45 17.91 -4.32
C ALA A 171 25.12 17.53 -4.99
N GLU A 172 24.97 17.81 -6.28
CA GLU A 172 23.78 17.44 -7.07
C GLU A 172 23.61 15.92 -7.16
N LYS A 173 24.71 15.16 -7.33
CA LYS A 173 24.67 13.69 -7.31
C LYS A 173 24.21 13.13 -5.97
N LYS A 174 24.73 13.66 -4.86
CA LYS A 174 24.31 13.25 -3.51
C LYS A 174 22.84 13.57 -3.25
N GLN A 175 22.39 14.75 -3.69
CA GLN A 175 21.00 15.15 -3.56
C GLN A 175 20.07 14.26 -4.39
N SER A 176 20.44 13.95 -5.63
CA SER A 176 19.68 13.03 -6.49
C SER A 176 19.61 11.62 -5.91
N ALA A 177 20.71 11.13 -5.33
CA ALA A 177 20.73 9.84 -4.64
C ALA A 177 19.81 9.84 -3.40
N LEU A 178 19.90 10.89 -2.56
CA LEU A 178 19.04 11.05 -1.39
C LEU A 178 17.55 11.07 -1.77
N TYR A 179 17.22 11.82 -2.83
CA TYR A 179 15.88 11.86 -3.41
C TYR A 179 15.41 10.49 -3.90
N SER A 180 16.24 9.76 -4.65
CA SER A 180 15.89 8.41 -5.13
C SER A 180 15.60 7.44 -3.99
N HIS A 181 16.39 7.51 -2.92
CA HIS A 181 16.17 6.68 -1.73
C HIS A 181 14.88 7.06 -1.00
N PHE A 182 14.61 8.36 -0.85
CA PHE A 182 13.36 8.87 -0.28
C PHE A 182 12.15 8.44 -1.09
N GLU A 183 12.15 8.61 -2.42
CA GLU A 183 11.05 8.23 -3.30
C GLU A 183 10.74 6.73 -3.22
N ASN A 184 11.78 5.89 -3.15
CA ASN A 184 11.60 4.45 -2.96
C ASN A 184 10.84 4.17 -1.65
N LEU A 185 11.28 4.72 -0.52
CA LEU A 185 10.63 4.51 0.78
C LEU A 185 9.22 5.10 0.83
N LYS A 186 9.05 6.33 0.33
CA LYS A 186 7.74 7.01 0.23
C LYS A 186 6.73 6.18 -0.54
N GLY A 187 7.16 5.55 -1.64
CA GLY A 187 6.37 4.56 -2.36
C GLY A 187 5.88 3.50 -1.37
N TRP A 188 6.76 2.61 -0.93
CA TRP A 188 6.41 1.52 0.00
C TRP A 188 5.49 1.93 1.16
N ILE A 189 5.80 3.05 1.82
CA ILE A 189 5.02 3.61 2.94
C ILE A 189 3.61 4.02 2.50
N SER A 190 3.48 4.85 1.47
CA SER A 190 2.17 5.34 1.01
C SER A 190 1.30 4.21 0.46
N GLY A 191 1.87 3.29 -0.33
CA GLY A 191 1.13 2.14 -0.83
C GLY A 191 0.68 1.20 0.28
N ALA A 192 1.51 0.97 1.30
CA ALA A 192 1.11 0.21 2.48
C ALA A 192 -0.02 0.94 3.24
N TYR A 193 0.13 2.24 3.51
CA TYR A 193 -0.87 3.01 4.26
C TYR A 193 -2.23 3.05 3.57
N TYR A 194 -2.29 3.43 2.29
CA TYR A 194 -3.55 3.53 1.55
C TYR A 194 -4.13 2.18 1.13
N SER A 195 -3.41 1.07 1.36
CA SER A 195 -3.96 -0.29 1.29
C SER A 195 -4.56 -0.79 2.62
N SER A 196 -4.31 -0.08 3.72
CA SER A 196 -4.89 -0.39 5.03
C SER A 196 -6.31 0.13 5.14
N GLU A 197 -7.11 -0.43 6.05
CA GLU A 197 -8.44 0.09 6.36
C GLU A 197 -8.41 1.58 6.77
N VAL A 198 -7.40 1.99 7.55
CA VAL A 198 -7.26 3.38 8.01
C VAL A 198 -7.11 4.31 6.79
N GLY A 199 -6.17 4.01 5.89
CA GLY A 199 -5.93 4.82 4.71
C GLY A 199 -7.09 4.78 3.69
N MET A 200 -7.72 3.62 3.49
CA MET A 200 -8.89 3.53 2.60
C MET A 200 -10.07 4.36 3.10
N ARG A 201 -10.30 4.41 4.42
CA ARG A 201 -11.37 5.25 5.01
C ARG A 201 -11.13 6.73 4.76
N GLU A 202 -9.88 7.20 4.78
CA GLU A 202 -9.53 8.59 4.41
C GLU A 202 -9.84 8.90 2.95
N LEU A 203 -9.74 7.90 2.07
CA LEU A 203 -10.12 8.01 0.65
C LEU A 203 -11.62 7.85 0.39
N GLY A 204 -12.45 7.78 1.44
CA GLY A 204 -13.90 7.70 1.33
C GLY A 204 -14.47 6.29 1.32
N TRP A 205 -13.71 5.26 1.69
CA TRP A 205 -14.23 3.91 1.79
C TRP A 205 -15.24 3.75 2.95
N THR A 206 -16.46 3.31 2.62
CA THR A 206 -17.61 3.19 3.54
C THR A 206 -17.84 1.77 4.08
N ASN A 207 -16.87 0.87 3.99
CA ASN A 207 -16.98 -0.56 4.31
C ASN A 207 -17.76 -1.39 3.27
N ASP A 208 -18.12 -0.78 2.13
CA ASP A 208 -18.71 -1.48 0.99
C ASP A 208 -17.60 -2.02 0.07
N TYR A 209 -17.69 -3.30 -0.28
CA TYR A 209 -16.70 -3.99 -1.12
C TYR A 209 -17.09 -4.06 -2.59
N ALA A 210 -18.37 -3.85 -2.88
CA ALA A 210 -18.92 -3.88 -4.23
C ALA A 210 -20.13 -2.94 -4.31
N PHE A 211 -20.12 -2.06 -5.30
CA PHE A 211 -21.30 -1.28 -5.67
C PHE A 211 -21.99 -2.01 -6.83
N ALA A 212 -23.30 -2.25 -6.71
CA ALA A 212 -24.08 -2.87 -7.80
C ALA A 212 -24.09 -2.00 -9.08
N ALA A 213 -23.86 -0.70 -8.94
CA ALA A 213 -23.60 0.26 -10.01
C ALA A 213 -22.66 1.34 -9.47
N PHE A 214 -21.83 1.95 -10.34
CA PHE A 214 -20.94 3.04 -9.94
C PHE A 214 -21.79 4.21 -9.39
N PRO A 215 -21.65 4.59 -8.11
CA PRO A 215 -22.32 5.77 -7.59
C PRO A 215 -21.64 6.99 -8.24
N GLY A 216 -22.22 7.47 -9.34
CA GLY A 216 -21.73 8.67 -10.00
C GLY A 216 -21.75 9.86 -9.04
N CYS A 217 -20.91 10.85 -9.31
CA CYS A 217 -20.98 12.13 -8.62
C CYS A 217 -22.38 12.74 -8.84
N ALA A 218 -23.05 13.14 -7.75
CA ALA A 218 -24.31 13.88 -7.86
C ALA A 218 -24.01 15.30 -8.35
N HIS A 219 -24.22 15.54 -9.64
CA HIS A 219 -24.14 16.88 -10.22
C HIS A 219 -25.55 17.51 -10.26
N PRO A 220 -25.69 18.80 -9.91
CA PRO A 220 -27.00 19.48 -9.92
C PRO A 220 -27.72 19.42 -11.27
N GLU A 221 -26.96 19.28 -12.36
CA GLU A 221 -27.46 19.44 -13.74
C GLU A 221 -27.97 18.13 -14.38
N GLY A 222 -27.89 16.99 -13.68
CA GLY A 222 -28.25 15.68 -14.26
C GLY A 222 -27.22 15.17 -15.29
N HIS A 223 -27.20 13.85 -15.49
CA HIS A 223 -26.22 13.19 -16.36
C HIS A 223 -26.44 13.56 -17.84
N HIS A 224 -25.38 14.05 -18.50
CA HIS A 224 -25.27 14.07 -19.96
C HIS A 224 -24.44 12.88 -20.45
#